data_AF-C5S4L7-F1
#
_entry.id   AF-C5S4L7-F1
#
_cell.length_a   1.000
_cell.length_b   1.000
_cell.length_c   1.000
_cell.angle_alpha   90.00
_cell.angle_beta   90.00
_cell.angle_gamma   90.00
#
_symmetry.space_group_name_H-M   'P 1'
#
loop_
_entity.id
_entity.type
_entity.pdbx_description
1 polymer ?
#
loop_
_entity_poly.entity_id
_entity_poly.type
_entity_poly.pdbx_seq_one_letter_code
_entity_poly.pdbx_strand_id
1 'polypeptide(L)'
;MYHLDNESGVSTFALAPVKNTQRLWFTEGGHGNAISYPGADWFNMVQAELLSILDDAGIQPNKGQLNQISLAIRKLSENKVEDFSQNLKQADGYKLVGRCKSIAELRTIRPTEHGQRILVDAYYEGGTTGGGEFVADLQDMITPDDGGVCFVVDGNGG
;
A
#
# COMPACT_ATOMS: atom_id res chain seq x y z
N MET A 1 -1.21 -14.13 -20.71
CA MET A 1 -2.11 -13.36 -21.57
C MET A 1 -1.42 -13.11 -22.90
N TYR A 2 -2.16 -13.17 -24.00
CA TYR A 2 -1.69 -12.80 -25.34
C TYR A 2 -2.89 -12.21 -26.08
N HIS A 3 -2.65 -11.48 -27.18
CA HIS A 3 -3.75 -10.98 -28.01
C HIS A 3 -4.52 -12.13 -28.66
N LEU A 4 -5.69 -11.83 -29.23
CA LEU A 4 -6.42 -12.76 -30.09
C LEU A 4 -5.48 -13.28 -31.19
N ASP A 5 -5.39 -14.59 -31.30
CA ASP A 5 -4.37 -15.26 -32.11
C ASP A 5 -5.01 -16.18 -33.16
N ASN A 6 -5.81 -15.56 -34.01
CA ASN A 6 -6.43 -16.15 -35.19
C ASN A 6 -6.71 -15.06 -36.24
N GLU A 7 -7.16 -15.47 -37.42
CA GLU A 7 -7.42 -14.56 -38.55
C GLU A 7 -8.74 -13.78 -38.43
N SER A 8 -9.53 -13.99 -37.38
CA SER A 8 -10.84 -13.34 -37.22
C SER A 8 -10.77 -11.99 -36.49
N GLY A 9 -9.57 -11.55 -36.10
CA GLY A 9 -9.37 -10.29 -35.39
C GLY A 9 -9.51 -9.06 -36.29
N VAL A 10 -9.71 -7.90 -35.66
CA VAL A 10 -9.67 -6.59 -36.30
C VAL A 10 -8.50 -5.78 -35.75
N SER A 11 -7.88 -4.93 -36.57
CA SER A 11 -6.70 -4.15 -36.18
C SER A 11 -7.02 -2.84 -35.44
N THR A 12 -8.29 -2.42 -35.44
CA THR A 12 -8.76 -1.20 -34.78
C THR A 12 -9.79 -1.53 -33.71
N PHE A 13 -9.55 -1.09 -32.48
CA PHE A 13 -10.52 -1.20 -31.39
C PHE A 13 -11.52 -0.04 -31.45
N ALA A 14 -12.81 -0.35 -31.59
CA ALA A 14 -13.90 0.61 -31.55
C ALA A 14 -15.02 0.06 -30.65
N LEU A 15 -15.33 0.79 -29.58
CA LEU A 15 -16.41 0.43 -28.67
C LEU A 15 -17.77 0.78 -29.29
N ALA A 16 -18.73 -0.14 -29.17
CA ALA A 16 -20.11 0.16 -29.50
C ALA A 16 -20.70 1.19 -28.52
N PRO A 17 -21.78 1.90 -28.91
CA PRO A 17 -22.48 2.82 -28.01
C PRO A 17 -22.94 2.16 -26.71
N VAL A 18 -22.89 2.91 -25.61
CA VAL A 18 -23.35 2.46 -24.29
C VAL A 18 -24.82 2.02 -24.37
N LYS A 19 -25.08 0.76 -24.01
CA LYS A 19 -26.44 0.21 -23.99
C LYS A 19 -27.15 0.32 -22.65
N ASN A 20 -26.41 0.38 -21.54
CA ASN A 20 -26.98 0.51 -20.20
C ASN A 20 -25.99 1.26 -19.30
N THR A 21 -26.48 2.22 -18.52
CA THR A 21 -25.71 3.01 -17.55
C THR A 21 -25.79 2.45 -16.13
N GLN A 22 -26.66 1.47 -15.89
CA GLN A 22 -26.79 0.75 -14.64
C GLN A 22 -26.02 -0.58 -14.69
N ARG A 23 -25.55 -1.03 -13.53
CA ARG A 23 -24.85 -2.33 -13.40
C ARG A 23 -25.87 -3.47 -13.53
N LEU A 24 -25.74 -4.25 -14.60
CA LEU A 24 -26.46 -5.50 -14.81
C LEU A 24 -25.55 -6.72 -14.58
N TRP A 25 -26.15 -7.88 -14.35
CA TRP A 25 -25.47 -9.17 -14.16
C TRP A 25 -25.94 -10.20 -15.20
N PHE A 26 -25.13 -11.22 -15.45
CA PHE A 26 -25.53 -12.34 -16.30
C PHE A 26 -26.70 -13.13 -15.66
N THR A 27 -27.59 -13.65 -16.50
CA THR A 27 -28.74 -14.49 -16.16
C THR A 27 -28.85 -15.64 -17.15
N GLU A 28 -29.20 -16.82 -16.64
CA GLU A 28 -29.59 -18.01 -17.42
C GLU A 28 -31.00 -17.86 -18.05
N GLY A 29 -31.58 -16.66 -18.03
CA GLY A 29 -32.94 -16.39 -18.46
C GLY A 29 -33.99 -16.88 -17.46
N GLY A 30 -35.24 -16.97 -17.91
CA GLY A 30 -36.38 -17.39 -17.10
C GLY A 30 -37.27 -16.24 -16.63
N HIS A 31 -38.50 -16.55 -16.22
CA HIS A 31 -39.54 -15.57 -15.86
C HIS A 31 -39.75 -14.46 -16.91
N GLY A 32 -39.67 -14.81 -18.20
CA GLY A 32 -39.82 -13.88 -19.32
C GLY A 32 -38.54 -13.18 -19.78
N ASN A 33 -37.39 -13.42 -19.12
CA ASN A 33 -36.11 -12.88 -19.54
C ASN A 33 -35.33 -13.84 -20.47
N ALA A 34 -34.64 -13.26 -21.44
CA ALA A 34 -33.69 -13.99 -22.29
C ALA A 34 -32.38 -14.28 -21.54
N ILE A 35 -31.65 -15.30 -22.01
CA ILE A 35 -30.30 -15.62 -21.55
C ILE A 35 -29.37 -14.46 -21.94
N SER A 36 -28.52 -14.04 -21.02
CA SER A 36 -27.48 -13.05 -21.28
C SER A 36 -26.23 -13.68 -21.91
N TYR A 37 -25.54 -12.97 -22.78
CA TYR A 37 -24.27 -13.40 -23.36
C TYR A 37 -23.29 -12.22 -23.50
N PRO A 38 -21.98 -12.43 -23.26
CA PRO A 38 -20.98 -11.40 -23.54
C PRO A 38 -20.76 -11.24 -25.05
N GLY A 39 -20.73 -10.00 -25.52
CA GLY A 39 -20.34 -9.66 -26.89
C GLY A 39 -18.83 -9.45 -27.04
N ALA A 40 -18.36 -9.22 -28.27
CA ALA A 40 -16.95 -8.97 -28.57
C ALA A 40 -16.36 -7.81 -27.73
N ASP A 41 -17.08 -6.71 -27.57
CA ASP A 41 -16.66 -5.57 -26.74
C ASP A 41 -16.33 -5.99 -25.30
N TRP A 42 -17.13 -6.89 -24.71
CA TRP A 42 -16.89 -7.39 -23.36
C TRP A 42 -15.56 -8.13 -23.27
N PHE A 43 -15.32 -9.06 -24.19
CA PHE A 43 -14.07 -9.82 -24.23
C PHE A 43 -12.86 -8.94 -24.54
N ASN A 44 -13.01 -7.98 -25.47
CA ASN A 44 -11.95 -7.05 -25.83
C ASN A 44 -11.59 -6.13 -24.67
N MET A 45 -12.58 -5.64 -23.90
CA MET A 45 -12.33 -4.86 -22.69
C MET A 45 -11.57 -5.69 -21.65
N VAL A 46 -12.04 -6.90 -21.33
CA VAL A 46 -11.33 -7.80 -20.39
C VAL A 46 -9.90 -8.10 -20.88
N GLN A 47 -9.71 -8.34 -22.17
CA GLN A 47 -8.39 -8.56 -22.75
C GLN A 47 -7.49 -7.32 -22.61
N ALA A 48 -8.02 -6.13 -22.91
CA ALA A 48 -7.28 -4.88 -22.80
C ALA A 48 -6.82 -4.63 -21.35
N GLU A 49 -7.72 -4.78 -20.37
CA GLU A 49 -7.38 -4.65 -18.94
C GLU A 49 -6.29 -5.64 -18.52
N LEU A 50 -6.37 -6.91 -18.95
CA LEU A 50 -5.35 -7.91 -18.64
C LEU A 50 -3.99 -7.63 -19.31
N LEU A 51 -3.99 -7.06 -20.52
CA LEU A 51 -2.77 -6.64 -21.21
C LEU A 51 -2.17 -5.39 -20.56
N SER A 52 -3.00 -4.43 -20.13
CA SER A 52 -2.56 -3.25 -19.38
C SER A 52 -1.84 -3.64 -18.08
N ILE A 53 -2.32 -4.66 -17.36
CA ILE A 53 -1.61 -5.17 -16.17
C ILE A 53 -0.19 -5.66 -16.51
N LEU A 54 0.00 -6.28 -17.68
CA LEU A 54 1.33 -6.70 -18.12
C LEU A 54 2.19 -5.49 -18.48
N ASP A 55 1.62 -4.50 -19.18
CA ASP A 55 2.31 -3.26 -19.59
C ASP A 55 2.77 -2.44 -18.38
N ASP A 56 1.89 -2.24 -17.38
CA ASP A 56 2.20 -1.57 -16.12
C ASP A 56 3.35 -2.28 -15.36
N ALA A 57 3.42 -3.61 -15.46
CA ALA A 57 4.50 -4.40 -14.90
C ALA A 57 5.77 -4.44 -15.79
N GLY A 58 5.74 -3.84 -16.98
CA GLY A 58 6.81 -3.92 -17.98
C GLY A 58 7.08 -5.35 -18.45
N ILE A 59 6.04 -6.18 -18.56
CA ILE A 59 6.10 -7.56 -19.03
C ILE A 59 5.50 -7.61 -20.43
N GLN A 60 6.28 -8.10 -21.40
CA GLN A 60 5.76 -8.31 -22.75
C GLN A 60 4.89 -9.58 -22.79
N PRO A 61 3.73 -9.54 -23.49
CA PRO A 61 2.90 -10.72 -23.68
C PRO A 61 3.67 -11.87 -24.35
N ASN A 62 3.53 -13.08 -23.80
CA ASN A 62 4.17 -14.30 -24.32
C ASN A 62 3.16 -15.46 -24.37
N LYS A 63 2.84 -15.93 -25.58
CA LYS A 63 1.86 -17.01 -25.81
C LYS A 63 2.21 -18.31 -25.08
N GLY A 64 3.50 -18.63 -24.90
CA GLY A 64 3.96 -19.83 -24.21
C GLY A 64 3.91 -19.76 -22.68
N GLN A 65 3.63 -18.57 -22.11
CA GLN A 65 3.68 -18.36 -20.66
C GLN A 65 2.26 -18.21 -20.07
N LEU A 66 1.86 -19.17 -19.24
CA LEU A 66 0.49 -19.25 -18.71
C LEU A 66 0.30 -18.55 -17.35
N ASN A 67 1.35 -18.00 -16.76
CA ASN A 67 1.33 -17.35 -15.43
C ASN A 67 1.66 -15.84 -15.47
N GLN A 68 1.60 -15.20 -16.64
CA GLN A 68 2.02 -13.81 -16.83
C GLN A 68 1.33 -12.80 -15.91
N ILE A 69 0.02 -12.94 -15.71
CA ILE A 69 -0.74 -12.05 -14.82
C ILE A 69 -0.26 -12.19 -13.37
N SER A 70 0.04 -13.43 -12.94
CA SER A 70 0.61 -13.68 -11.61
C SER A 70 1.99 -13.04 -11.47
N LEU A 71 2.85 -13.15 -12.50
CA LEU A 71 4.16 -12.49 -12.53
C LEU A 71 4.04 -10.97 -12.47
N ALA A 72 3.10 -10.39 -13.23
CA ALA A 72 2.87 -8.95 -13.25
C ALA A 72 2.42 -8.43 -11.88
N ILE A 73 1.44 -9.06 -11.25
CA ILE A 73 0.97 -8.67 -9.91
C ILE A 73 2.10 -8.74 -8.88
N ARG A 74 2.91 -9.80 -8.90
CA ARG A 74 4.08 -9.93 -8.01
C ARG A 74 5.07 -8.80 -8.22
N LYS A 75 5.45 -8.54 -9.48
CA LYS A 75 6.39 -7.48 -9.82
C LYS A 75 5.89 -6.09 -9.44
N LEU A 76 4.60 -5.79 -9.66
CA LEU A 76 3.99 -4.53 -9.24
C LEU A 76 4.02 -4.35 -7.72
N SER A 77 3.79 -5.42 -6.96
CA SER A 77 3.92 -5.42 -5.50
C SER A 77 5.37 -5.19 -5.05
N GLU A 78 6.33 -5.87 -5.68
CA GLU A 78 7.76 -5.74 -5.39
C GLU A 78 8.27 -4.33 -5.68
N ASN A 79 7.86 -3.72 -6.79
CA ASN A 79 8.24 -2.34 -7.14
C ASN A 79 7.84 -1.34 -6.05
N LYS A 80 6.64 -1.48 -5.46
CA LYS A 80 6.19 -0.58 -4.37
C LYS A 80 7.02 -0.75 -3.10
N VAL A 81 7.41 -1.98 -2.78
CA VAL A 81 8.29 -2.26 -1.63
C VAL A 81 9.68 -1.69 -1.89
N GLU A 82 10.19 -1.82 -3.11
CA GLU A 82 11.49 -1.26 -3.48
C GLU A 82 11.47 0.27 -3.45
N ASP A 83 10.43 0.92 -3.98
CA ASP A 83 10.27 2.39 -3.90
C ASP A 83 10.32 2.88 -2.45
N PHE A 84 9.59 2.22 -1.55
CA PHE A 84 9.63 2.55 -0.12
C PHE A 84 11.01 2.33 0.50
N SER A 85 11.66 1.20 0.20
CA SER A 85 13.03 0.89 0.64
C SER A 85 14.03 1.94 0.15
N GLN A 86 13.93 2.36 -1.10
CA GLN A 86 14.78 3.40 -1.68
C GLN A 86 14.55 4.76 -1.03
N ASN A 87 13.31 5.10 -0.69
CA ASN A 87 13.00 6.34 0.02
C ASN A 87 13.58 6.35 1.45
N LEU A 88 13.58 5.21 2.15
CA LEU A 88 14.21 5.09 3.47
C LEU A 88 15.74 5.24 3.42
N LYS A 89 16.38 4.82 2.31
CA LYS A 89 17.84 4.91 2.12
C LYS A 89 18.33 6.31 1.75
N GLN A 90 17.45 7.23 1.36
CA GLN A 90 17.84 8.60 1.01
C GLN A 90 18.43 9.32 2.23
N ALA A 91 19.27 10.33 1.98
CA ALA A 91 19.88 11.13 3.04
C ALA A 91 18.84 11.79 3.98
N ASP A 92 17.64 12.08 3.47
CA ASP A 92 16.51 12.64 4.22
C ASP A 92 15.44 11.58 4.58
N GLY A 93 15.73 10.29 4.42
CA GLY A 93 14.78 9.18 4.65
C GLY A 93 14.20 9.15 6.06
N TYR A 94 14.88 9.78 7.01
CA TYR A 94 14.40 10.02 8.37
C TYR A 94 13.08 10.81 8.46
N LYS A 95 12.65 11.49 7.40
CA LYS A 95 11.32 12.10 7.29
C LYS A 95 10.16 11.08 7.27
N LEU A 96 10.47 9.81 7.00
CA LEU A 96 9.49 8.72 6.93
C LEU A 96 9.38 7.91 8.23
N VAL A 97 10.21 8.21 9.23
CA VAL A 97 10.15 7.57 10.55
C VAL A 97 9.23 8.38 11.45
N GLY A 98 8.22 7.72 12.03
CA GLY A 98 7.27 8.36 12.95
C GLY A 98 7.94 8.90 14.21
N ARG A 99 7.39 9.98 14.74
CA ARG A 99 7.93 10.70 15.90
C ARG A 99 6.80 11.10 16.83
N CYS A 100 7.14 11.18 18.10
CA CYS A 100 6.31 11.76 19.14
C CYS A 100 6.36 13.28 19.01
N LYS A 101 5.21 13.93 19.05
CA LYS A 101 5.09 15.38 18.84
C LYS A 101 5.53 16.20 20.05
N SER A 102 5.51 15.61 21.24
CA SER A 102 5.80 16.31 22.49
C SER A 102 6.21 15.38 23.64
N ILE A 103 6.81 15.92 24.69
CA ILE A 103 7.07 15.14 25.92
C ILE A 103 5.76 14.74 26.62
N ALA A 104 4.72 15.56 26.52
CA ALA A 104 3.40 15.21 27.04
C ALA A 104 2.87 13.92 26.40
N GLU A 105 3.05 13.75 25.09
CA GLU A 105 2.71 12.51 24.38
C GLU A 105 3.69 11.38 24.73
N LEU A 106 4.99 11.65 24.87
CA LEU A 106 6.00 10.64 25.23
C LEU A 106 5.62 9.91 26.52
N ARG A 107 5.18 10.65 27.56
CA ARG A 107 4.74 10.09 28.85
C ARG A 107 3.54 9.13 28.75
N THR A 108 2.84 9.10 27.61
CA THR A 108 1.70 8.19 27.38
C THR A 108 2.07 6.94 26.60
N ILE A 109 3.27 6.90 26.00
CA ILE A 109 3.71 5.80 25.15
C ILE A 109 4.49 4.80 25.99
N ARG A 110 3.87 3.64 26.26
CA ARG A 110 4.52 2.55 26.98
C ARG A 110 5.55 1.85 26.08
N PRO A 111 6.85 1.84 26.42
CA PRO A 111 7.83 1.03 25.70
C PRO A 111 7.57 -0.47 25.91
N THR A 112 7.87 -1.28 24.90
CA THR A 112 7.67 -2.74 24.90
C THR A 112 8.93 -3.54 25.20
N GLU A 113 10.11 -2.92 25.10
CA GLU A 113 11.40 -3.55 25.38
C GLU A 113 12.41 -2.55 26.00
N HIS A 114 13.32 -3.07 26.83
CA HIS A 114 14.45 -2.28 27.34
C HIS A 114 15.39 -1.94 26.16
N GLY A 115 15.82 -0.69 26.07
CA GLY A 115 16.63 -0.19 24.95
C GLY A 115 15.81 0.32 23.75
N GLN A 116 14.47 0.25 23.79
CA GLN A 116 13.64 0.79 22.70
C GLN A 116 13.90 2.29 22.52
N ARG A 117 14.13 2.71 21.27
CA ARG A 117 14.37 4.12 20.91
C ARG A 117 13.10 4.77 20.40
N ILE A 118 12.87 6.01 20.80
CA ILE A 118 11.79 6.86 20.29
C ILE A 118 12.30 8.29 20.09
N LEU A 119 11.71 8.96 19.12
CA LEU A 119 12.07 10.31 18.74
C LEU A 119 10.97 11.27 19.14
N VAL A 120 11.35 12.44 19.65
CA VAL A 120 10.45 13.52 20.02
C VAL A 120 10.80 14.75 19.19
N ASP A 121 9.79 15.36 18.55
CA ASP A 121 9.97 16.55 17.71
C ASP A 121 10.37 17.78 18.53
N ALA A 122 9.67 18.05 19.64
CA ALA A 122 9.92 19.18 20.52
C ALA A 122 9.41 18.91 21.95
N TYR A 123 9.77 19.76 22.92
CA TYR A 123 9.29 19.59 24.29
C TYR A 123 7.77 19.75 24.38
N TYR A 124 7.24 20.80 23.75
CA TYR A 124 5.81 21.07 23.58
C TYR A 124 5.38 20.84 22.13
N GLU A 125 4.14 20.39 21.92
CA GLU A 125 3.61 20.14 20.57
C GLU A 125 3.66 21.40 19.71
N GLY A 126 4.15 21.26 18.46
CA GLY A 126 4.34 22.38 17.54
C GLY A 126 5.53 23.30 17.87
N GLY A 127 6.29 22.99 18.92
CA GLY A 127 7.52 23.69 19.26
C GLY A 127 8.69 23.34 18.33
N THR A 128 9.83 24.00 18.53
CA THR A 128 11.06 23.78 17.73
C THR A 128 12.28 23.46 18.60
N THR A 129 12.10 23.25 19.90
CA THR A 129 13.18 23.06 20.88
C THR A 129 12.83 21.98 21.89
N GLY A 130 13.87 21.32 22.45
CA GLY A 130 13.71 20.31 23.50
C GLY A 130 13.13 18.98 23.01
N GLY A 131 13.20 18.72 21.71
CA GLY A 131 13.06 17.38 21.14
C GLY A 131 14.37 16.62 21.23
N GLY A 132 14.38 15.39 20.73
CA GLY A 132 15.55 14.53 20.77
C GLY A 132 15.19 13.06 20.68
N GLU A 133 16.19 12.22 20.89
CA GLU A 133 16.01 10.79 21.01
C GLU A 133 15.98 10.38 22.47
N PHE A 134 15.06 9.49 22.80
CA PHE A 134 14.94 8.88 24.12
C PHE A 134 15.08 7.36 23.98
N VAL A 135 15.64 6.75 25.02
CA VAL A 135 15.85 5.31 25.12
C VAL A 135 15.09 4.83 26.34
N ALA A 136 14.26 3.81 26.16
CA ALA A 136 13.52 3.22 27.26
C ALA A 136 14.44 2.40 28.16
N ASP A 137 14.47 2.73 29.45
CA ASP A 137 15.06 1.88 30.47
C ASP A 137 13.95 1.25 31.33
N LEU A 138 13.61 -0.01 31.04
CA LEU A 138 12.64 -0.78 31.82
C LEU A 138 13.21 -1.40 33.11
N GLN A 139 14.51 -1.24 33.37
CA GLN A 139 15.15 -1.73 34.59
C GLN A 139 15.28 -0.64 35.65
N ASP A 140 15.21 0.62 35.22
CA ASP A 140 15.18 1.76 36.11
C ASP A 140 13.80 1.92 36.77
N MET A 141 13.77 1.67 38.07
CA MET A 141 12.56 1.72 38.90
C MET A 141 12.54 2.92 39.86
N ILE A 142 13.59 3.74 39.84
CA ILE A 142 13.82 4.72 40.92
C ILE A 142 14.09 6.13 40.41
N THR A 143 14.57 6.30 39.18
CA THR A 143 14.85 7.64 38.67
C THR A 143 13.54 8.38 38.43
N PRO A 144 13.32 9.53 39.09
CA PRO A 144 12.11 10.31 38.91
C PRO A 144 12.13 11.03 37.57
N ASP A 145 10.93 11.38 37.08
CA ASP A 145 10.78 12.32 35.98
C ASP A 145 11.36 13.69 36.41
N ASP A 146 12.36 14.17 35.68
CA ASP A 146 13.08 15.40 36.01
C ASP A 146 12.64 16.59 35.15
N GLY A 147 11.68 16.39 34.24
CA GLY A 147 11.19 17.42 33.34
C GLY A 147 12.18 17.82 32.24
N GLY A 148 13.26 17.06 32.02
CA GLY A 148 14.32 17.43 31.07
C GLY A 148 14.87 16.26 30.26
N VAL A 149 15.51 15.31 30.93
CA VAL A 149 16.22 14.19 30.28
C VAL A 149 15.71 12.82 30.71
N CYS A 150 15.05 12.74 31.87
CA CYS A 150 14.35 11.54 32.33
C CYS A 150 12.85 11.80 32.39
N PHE A 151 12.08 10.96 31.68
CA PHE A 151 10.62 11.03 31.66
C PHE A 151 10.04 9.68 32.04
N VAL A 152 9.11 9.68 32.98
CA VAL A 152 8.49 8.45 33.49
C VAL A 152 7.13 8.26 32.82
N VAL A 153 6.89 7.04 32.34
CA VAL A 153 5.59 6.60 31.83
C VAL A 153 4.84 5.92 32.97
N ASP A 154 3.69 6.47 33.34
CA ASP A 154 2.90 5.94 34.45
C ASP A 154 2.48 4.48 34.19
N GLY A 155 2.73 3.61 35.19
CA GLY A 155 2.40 2.19 35.15
C GLY A 155 3.45 1.28 34.50
N ASN A 156 4.69 1.74 34.25
CA ASN A 156 5.76 0.94 33.66
C ASN A 156 6.24 -0.27 34.50
N GLY A 157 5.61 -0.56 35.64
CA GLY A 157 5.70 -1.87 36.28
C GLY A 157 6.82 -1.99 37.30
N GLY A 158 6.56 -1.39 38.47
CA GLY A 158 6.79 -1.98 39.78
C GLY A 158 5.48 -1.86 40.54
#